data_AF-A0A4Q3W2Z4-F1
#
_entry.id   AF-A0A4Q3W2Z4-F1
#
_cell.length_a   1.000
_cell.length_b   1.000
_cell.length_c   1.000
_cell.angle_alpha   90.00
_cell.angle_beta   90.00
_cell.angle_gamma   90.00
#
_symmetry.space_group_name_H-M   'P 1'
#
loop_
_entity.id
_entity.type
_entity.pdbx_description
1 polymer ?
#
loop_
_entity_poly.entity_id
_entity_poly.type
_entity_poly.pdbx_seq_one_letter_code
_entity_poly.pdbx_strand_id
1 'polypeptide(L)'
;MNTVFKSLLAGFAGALTTTLLHELIRKNVDNAPRLDLLGEEATSKTIEAAGVTAPEGDQLYWTSMAGDIFANTLYYSIVGVKKQSFVGAGIGLGVSAGLG
;
A
#
# COMPACT_ATOMS: atom_id res chain seq x y z
N MET A 1 22.88 9.97 -8.20
CA MET A 1 21.51 9.42 -8.05
C MET A 1 20.50 10.57 -7.94
N ASN A 2 19.50 10.58 -8.84
CA ASN A 2 18.39 11.55 -8.85
C ASN A 2 17.56 11.46 -7.55
N THR A 3 17.07 12.59 -7.03
CA THR A 3 16.22 12.70 -5.84
C THR A 3 14.96 11.85 -5.94
N VAL A 4 14.36 11.75 -7.14
CA VAL A 4 13.17 10.90 -7.37
C VAL A 4 13.50 9.43 -7.13
N PHE A 5 14.60 8.93 -7.68
CA PHE A 5 15.01 7.54 -7.51
C PHE A 5 15.37 7.21 -6.05
N LYS A 6 16.05 8.13 -5.35
CA LYS A 6 16.30 8.00 -3.90
C LYS A 6 15.00 7.91 -3.10
N SER A 7 14.01 8.71 -3.49
CA SER A 7 12.71 8.74 -2.81
C SER A 7 11.92 7.47 -3.09
N LEU A 8 11.96 6.94 -4.32
CA LEU A 8 11.37 5.65 -4.67
C LEU A 8 11.97 4.50 -3.85
N LEU A 9 13.30 4.45 -3.73
CA LEU A 9 13.97 3.44 -2.90
C LEU A 9 13.61 3.57 -1.41
N ALA A 10 13.58 4.79 -0.89
CA ALA A 10 13.18 5.04 0.49
C ALA A 10 11.71 4.65 0.74
N GLY A 11 10.82 4.97 -0.21
CA GLY A 11 9.41 4.61 -0.14
C GLY A 11 9.21 3.09 -0.18
N PHE A 12 9.95 2.40 -1.05
CA PHE A 12 9.92 0.94 -1.12
C PHE A 12 10.42 0.29 0.16
N ALA A 13 11.50 0.81 0.75
CA ALA A 13 11.98 0.34 2.05
C ALA A 13 10.93 0.54 3.17
N GLY A 14 10.23 1.68 3.17
CA GLY A 14 9.12 1.93 4.10
C GLY A 14 7.93 0.98 3.90
N ALA A 15 7.56 0.70 2.65
CA ALA A 15 6.51 -0.24 2.29
C ALA A 15 6.85 -1.67 2.74
N LEU A 16 8.08 -2.13 2.51
CA LEU A 16 8.52 -3.43 3.00
C LEU A 16 8.54 -3.49 4.53
N THR A 17 8.99 -2.44 5.20
CA THR A 17 9.04 -2.38 6.67
C THR A 17 7.64 -2.56 7.28
N THR A 18 6.65 -1.84 6.75
CA THR A 18 5.26 -1.90 7.22
C THR A 18 4.60 -3.23 6.88
N THR A 19 4.82 -3.75 5.66
CA THR A 19 4.32 -5.07 5.26
C THR A 19 4.86 -6.19 6.15
N LEU A 20 6.18 -6.18 6.42
CA LEU A 20 6.80 -7.15 7.31
C LEU A 20 6.28 -7.04 8.74
N LEU A 21 6.08 -5.81 9.23
CA LEU A 21 5.50 -5.60 10.56
C LEU A 21 4.10 -6.20 10.66
N HIS A 22 3.24 -5.98 9.67
CA HIS A 22 1.90 -6.59 9.62
C HIS A 22 1.97 -8.12 9.63
N GLU A 23 2.86 -8.72 8.82
CA GLU A 23 2.98 -10.17 8.76
C GLU A 23 3.59 -10.78 10.02
N LEU A 24 4.52 -10.08 10.68
CA LEU A 24 5.02 -10.49 11.98
C LEU A 24 3.91 -10.47 13.03
N ILE A 25 3.11 -9.40 13.09
CA ILE A 25 1.98 -9.32 14.02
C ILE A 25 0.98 -10.45 13.75
N ARG A 26 0.60 -10.66 12.48
CA ARG A 26 -0.34 -11.70 12.08
C ARG A 26 0.12 -13.11 12.46
N LYS A 27 1.42 -13.40 12.38
CA LYS A 27 1.98 -14.72 12.68
C LYS A 27 2.30 -14.96 14.15
N ASN A 28 2.55 -13.90 14.93
CA ASN A 28 3.08 -14.02 16.29
C ASN A 28 2.10 -13.58 17.38
N VAL A 29 1.00 -12.91 17.05
CA VAL A 29 0.01 -12.43 18.02
C VAL A 29 -1.27 -13.26 17.90
N ASP A 30 -1.65 -13.93 18.99
CA ASP A 30 -2.92 -14.63 19.08
C ASP A 30 -4.08 -13.63 18.90
N ASN A 31 -5.08 -14.00 18.09
CA ASN A 31 -6.21 -13.13 17.71
C ASN A 31 -5.78 -11.79 17.07
N ALA A 32 -4.64 -11.75 16.37
CA ALA A 32 -4.27 -10.59 15.56
C ALA A 32 -5.41 -10.21 14.59
N PRO A 33 -5.71 -8.90 14.45
CA PRO A 33 -6.66 -8.43 13.44
C PRO A 33 -6.28 -8.92 12.05
N ARG A 34 -7.24 -9.53 11.34
CA ARG A 34 -7.09 -10.06 9.98
C ARG A 34 -7.17 -8.94 8.93
N LEU A 35 -6.18 -8.03 8.96
CA LEU A 35 -6.09 -6.90 8.02
C LEU A 35 -5.91 -7.37 6.56
N ASP A 36 -5.37 -8.57 6.36
CA ASP A 36 -5.28 -9.23 5.06
C ASP A 36 -6.64 -9.33 4.36
N LEU A 37 -7.71 -9.67 5.10
CA LEU A 37 -9.05 -9.82 4.54
C LEU A 37 -9.61 -8.49 4.02
N LEU A 38 -9.32 -7.38 4.70
CA LEU A 38 -9.73 -6.05 4.23
C LEU A 38 -9.01 -5.67 2.94
N GLY A 39 -7.71 -5.98 2.85
CA GLY A 39 -6.93 -5.79 1.63
C GLY A 39 -7.46 -6.63 0.47
N GLU A 40 -7.72 -7.92 0.72
CA GLU A 40 -8.28 -8.85 -0.27
C GLU A 40 -9.66 -8.39 -0.76
N GLU A 41 -10.55 -7.98 0.14
CA GLU A 41 -11.88 -7.47 -0.20
C GLU A 41 -11.80 -6.19 -1.04
N ALA A 42 -10.96 -5.23 -0.64
CA ALA A 42 -10.76 -4.00 -1.40
C ALA A 42 -10.19 -4.29 -2.79
N THR A 43 -9.26 -5.23 -2.89
CA THR A 43 -8.63 -5.66 -4.14
C THR A 43 -9.64 -6.37 -5.06
N SER A 44 -10.45 -7.29 -4.52
CA SER A 44 -11.51 -7.99 -5.27
C SER A 44 -12.49 -6.99 -5.85
N LYS A 45 -13.01 -6.08 -5.01
CA LYS A 45 -13.96 -5.05 -5.42
C LYS A 45 -13.40 -4.13 -6.51
N THR A 46 -12.13 -3.74 -6.42
CA THR A 46 -11.52 -2.87 -7.45
C THR A 46 -11.30 -3.61 -8.77
N ILE A 47 -10.87 -4.87 -8.73
CA ILE A 47 -10.69 -5.70 -9.94
C ILE A 47 -12.05 -5.96 -10.62
N GLU A 48 -13.07 -6.31 -9.82
CA GLU A 48 -14.45 -6.52 -10.31
C GLU A 48 -15.06 -5.24 -10.88
N ALA A 49 -14.85 -4.09 -10.22
CA ALA A 49 -15.29 -2.79 -10.73
C ALA A 49 -14.63 -2.42 -12.07
N ALA A 50 -13.42 -2.94 -12.34
CA ALA A 50 -12.75 -2.81 -13.63
C ALA A 50 -13.27 -3.79 -14.71
N GLY A 51 -14.29 -4.60 -14.39
CA GLY A 51 -14.88 -5.58 -15.31
C GLY A 51 -14.06 -6.86 -15.46
N VAL A 52 -13.12 -7.12 -14.56
CA VAL A 52 -12.27 -8.31 -14.56
C VAL A 52 -12.68 -9.21 -13.39
N THR A 53 -12.70 -10.52 -13.59
CA THR A 53 -12.94 -11.46 -12.49
C THR A 53 -11.75 -11.46 -11.54
N ALA A 54 -12.01 -11.21 -10.25
CA ALA A 54 -10.98 -11.24 -9.22
C ALA A 54 -10.41 -12.66 -9.04
N PRO A 55 -9.10 -12.79 -8.76
CA PRO A 55 -8.52 -14.07 -8.35
C PRO A 55 -9.05 -14.51 -6.98
N GLU A 56 -8.86 -15.78 -6.64
CA GLU A 56 -9.32 -16.35 -5.37
C GLU A 56 -8.16 -16.95 -4.54
N GLY A 57 -8.42 -17.15 -3.24
CA GLY A 57 -7.50 -17.81 -2.32
C GLY A 57 -6.13 -17.13 -2.24
N ASP A 58 -5.06 -17.92 -2.27
CA ASP A 58 -3.68 -17.42 -2.16
C ASP A 58 -3.34 -16.41 -3.26
N GLN A 59 -3.91 -16.53 -4.45
CA GLN A 59 -3.65 -15.58 -5.53
C GLN A 59 -4.23 -14.19 -5.22
N LEU A 60 -5.40 -14.13 -4.60
CA LEU A 60 -5.99 -12.88 -4.14
C LEU A 60 -5.13 -12.25 -3.05
N TYR A 61 -4.69 -13.06 -2.08
CA TYR A 61 -3.78 -12.62 -1.02
C TYR A 61 -2.49 -12.00 -1.57
N TRP A 62 -1.78 -12.70 -2.45
CA TRP A 62 -0.53 -12.18 -3.03
C TRP A 62 -0.75 -10.96 -3.92
N THR A 63 -1.86 -10.93 -4.65
CA THR A 63 -2.24 -9.78 -5.49
C THR A 63 -2.53 -8.55 -4.64
N SER A 64 -3.29 -8.72 -3.55
CA SER A 64 -3.56 -7.67 -2.58
C SER A 64 -2.28 -7.15 -1.92
N MET A 65 -1.40 -8.06 -1.46
CA MET A 65 -0.12 -7.70 -0.85
C MET A 65 0.79 -6.93 -1.82
N ALA A 66 0.84 -7.33 -3.10
CA ALA A 66 1.60 -6.61 -4.12
C ALA A 66 1.03 -5.21 -4.37
N GLY A 67 -0.30 -5.09 -4.41
CA GLY A 67 -1.00 -3.80 -4.50
C GLY A 67 -0.69 -2.88 -3.33
N ASP A 68 -0.72 -3.40 -2.10
CA ASP A 68 -0.39 -2.66 -0.88
C ASP A 68 1.06 -2.17 -0.89
N ILE A 69 2.02 -3.04 -1.22
CA ILE A 69 3.44 -2.65 -1.34
C ILE A 69 3.60 -1.54 -2.40
N PHE A 70 2.93 -1.66 -3.55
CA PHE A 70 3.01 -0.67 -4.62
C PHE A 70 2.43 0.68 -4.17
N ALA A 71 1.22 0.68 -3.60
CA ALA A 71 0.55 1.87 -3.10
C ALA A 71 1.37 2.56 -2.00
N ASN A 72 1.86 1.80 -1.02
CA ASN A 72 2.69 2.31 0.07
C ASN A 72 4.05 2.81 -0.42
N THR A 73 4.64 2.14 -1.43
CA THR A 73 5.88 2.62 -2.06
C THR A 73 5.67 4.00 -2.63
N LEU A 74 4.61 4.20 -3.43
CA LEU A 74 4.29 5.51 -4.00
C LEU A 74 3.99 6.55 -2.92
N TYR A 75 3.18 6.18 -1.93
CA TYR A 75 2.80 7.04 -0.80
C TYR A 75 4.02 7.55 -0.02
N TYR A 76 4.91 6.65 0.41
CA TYR A 76 6.11 7.02 1.16
C TYR A 76 7.18 7.69 0.29
N SER A 77 7.21 7.42 -1.02
CA SER A 77 8.12 8.09 -1.94
C SER A 77 7.84 9.59 -2.06
N ILE A 78 6.57 9.99 -1.97
CA ILE A 78 6.17 11.40 -2.04
C ILE A 78 6.81 12.22 -0.90
N VAL A 79 6.96 11.61 0.28
CA VAL A 79 7.62 12.24 1.44
C VAL A 79 9.08 12.59 1.13
N GLY A 80 9.79 11.74 0.38
CA GLY A 80 11.18 11.97 -0.01
C GLY A 80 11.36 13.10 -1.04
N VAL A 81 10.37 13.30 -1.91
CA VAL A 81 10.45 14.28 -3.01
C VAL A 81 10.16 15.71 -2.55
N LYS A 82 9.24 15.93 -1.60
CA LYS A 82 8.77 17.27 -1.20
C LYS A 82 9.01 17.60 0.28
N LYS A 83 10.28 17.75 0.68
CA LYS A 83 10.65 18.23 2.04
C LYS A 83 10.05 19.59 2.42
N GLN A 84 9.72 20.47 1.46
CA GLN A 84 9.26 21.84 1.71
C GLN A 84 7.74 22.04 1.60
N SER A 85 6.98 21.03 1.17
CA SER A 85 5.52 21.14 0.97
C SER A 85 4.81 19.84 1.41
N PHE A 86 5.18 19.34 2.59
CA PHE A 86 4.51 18.19 3.22
C PHE A 86 2.99 18.40 3.33
N VAL A 87 2.55 19.63 3.63
CA VAL A 87 1.12 19.99 3.70
C VAL A 87 0.44 19.86 2.32
N GLY A 88 1.07 20.35 1.25
CA GLY A 88 0.51 20.25 -0.10
C GLY A 88 0.51 18.82 -0.64
N ALA A 89 1.53 18.03 -0.30
CA ALA A 89 1.56 16.60 -0.58
C ALA A 89 0.46 15.84 0.19
N GLY A 90 0.27 16.15 1.47
CA GLY A 90 -0.79 15.57 2.30
C GLY A 90 -2.19 15.91 1.82
N ILE A 91 -2.44 17.17 1.43
CA ILE A 91 -3.71 17.58 0.82
C ILE A 91 -3.95 16.84 -0.50
N GLY A 92 -2.96 16.78 -1.37
CA GLY A 92 -3.07 16.07 -2.65
C GLY A 92 -3.43 14.60 -2.45
N LEU A 93 -2.72 13.91 -1.54
CA LEU A 93 -2.98 12.52 -1.20
C LEU A 93 -4.35 12.32 -0.56
N GLY A 94 -4.77 13.20 0.36
CA GLY A 94 -6.09 13.12 1.01
C GLY A 94 -7.24 13.32 0.03
N VAL A 95 -7.11 14.27 -0.90
CA VAL A 95 -8.10 14.48 -1.96
C VAL A 95 -8.17 13.28 -2.91
N SER A 96 -7.02 12.76 -3.34
CA SER A 96 -6.97 11.57 -4.19
C SER A 96 -7.59 10.34 -3.53
N ALA A 97 -7.34 10.15 -2.23
CA ALA A 97 -7.91 9.04 -1.47
C ALA A 97 -9.42 9.19 -1.19
N GLY A 98 -9.93 10.42 -1.06
CA GLY A 98 -11.36 10.68 -0.82
C GLY A 98 -12.26 10.68 -2.06
N LEU A 99 -11.67 10.68 -3.26
CA LEU A 99 -12.40 10.58 -4.53
C LEU A 99 -12.58 9.12 -5.00
N GLY A 100 -11.95 8.15 -4.33
CA GLY A 100 -12.01 6.72 -4.63
C GLY A 100 -12.95 5.96 -3.70
#